data_AF-A0A7S0EZ99-F1
#
_entry.id   AF-A0A7S0EZ99-F1
#
_cell.length_a   1.000
_cell.length_b   1.000
_cell.length_c   1.000
_cell.angle_alpha   90.00
_cell.angle_beta   90.00
_cell.angle_gamma   90.00
#
_symmetry.space_group_name_H-M   'P 1'
#
loop_
_entity.id
_entity.type
_entity.pdbx_description
1 polymer ?
#
loop_
_entity_poly.entity_id
_entity_poly.type
_entity_poly.pdbx_seq_one_letter_code
_entity_poly.pdbx_strand_id
1 'polypeptide(L)'
;DIGANYGWFALYSLALGCEVVAFEPVPEFQEALRLGISLNPGFAQRAKLYANVVYDTPGSYSLRVPIVEEGQKHRKMGMTGMRGSAGVLKKDAGRAYQHTATSVRVARGGDRGV
;
A
#
# COMPACT_ATOMS: atom_id res chain seq x y z
N ASP A 1 4.11 5.69 4.80
CA ASP A 1 3.43 5.65 3.50
C ASP A 1 2.25 4.67 3.57
N ILE A 2 1.01 5.16 3.53
CA ILE A 2 -0.20 4.32 3.65
C ILE A 2 -0.81 4.15 2.26
N GLY A 3 -0.95 2.90 1.81
CA GLY A 3 -1.27 2.62 0.41
C GLY A 3 -0.06 2.88 -0.46
N ALA A 4 1.08 2.32 -0.06
CA ALA A 4 2.38 2.60 -0.68
C ALA A 4 2.43 2.15 -2.15
N ASN A 5 1.57 1.19 -2.54
CA ASN A 5 1.36 0.81 -3.92
C ASN A 5 2.71 0.45 -4.59
N TYR A 6 3.00 0.94 -5.80
CA TYR A 6 4.29 0.75 -6.46
C TYR A 6 5.47 1.49 -5.81
N GLY A 7 5.25 2.19 -4.70
CA GLY A 7 6.32 2.77 -3.90
C GLY A 7 6.72 4.19 -4.24
N TRP A 8 5.92 4.95 -5.00
CA TRP A 8 6.31 6.30 -5.44
C TRP A 8 6.76 7.20 -4.27
N PHE A 9 5.93 7.33 -3.23
CA PHE A 9 6.26 8.17 -2.08
C PHE A 9 7.26 7.51 -1.12
N ALA A 10 7.18 6.20 -0.92
CA ALA A 10 8.15 5.44 -0.14
C ALA A 10 9.57 5.58 -0.69
N LEU A 11 9.79 5.33 -1.99
CA LEU A 11 11.10 5.43 -2.63
C LEU A 11 11.60 6.87 -2.69
N TYR A 12 10.72 7.84 -2.97
CA TYR A 12 11.08 9.25 -2.91
C TYR A 12 11.57 9.67 -1.51
N SER A 13 10.85 9.27 -0.46
CA SER A 13 11.23 9.58 0.93
C SER A 13 12.54 8.89 1.33
N LEU A 14 12.76 7.65 0.88
CA LEU A 14 14.03 6.95 1.07
C LEU A 14 15.19 7.66 0.35
N ALA A 15 14.97 8.20 -0.84
CA ALA A 15 15.97 8.98 -1.59
C ALA A 15 16.33 10.29 -0.87
N LEU A 16 15.38 10.89 -0.15
CA LEU A 16 15.63 12.07 0.70
C LEU A 16 16.34 11.75 2.03
N GLY A 17 16.66 10.48 2.29
CA GLY A 17 17.38 10.06 3.50
C GLY A 17 16.50 9.68 4.69
N CYS A 18 15.16 9.64 4.54
CA CYS A 18 14.25 9.29 5.63
C CYS A 18 14.24 7.79 5.97
N GLU A 19 13.81 7.44 7.18
CA GLU A 19 13.27 6.11 7.46
C GLU A 19 11.79 6.04 7.08
N VAL A 20 11.39 4.95 6.44
CA VAL A 20 10.05 4.78 5.89
C VAL A 20 9.40 3.52 6.42
N VAL A 21 8.23 3.70 7.05
CA VAL A 21 7.26 2.63 7.31
C VAL A 21 6.17 2.71 6.25
N ALA A 22 6.03 1.65 5.46
CA ALA A 22 5.08 1.53 4.37
C ALA A 22 4.04 0.44 4.67
N PHE A 23 2.79 0.69 4.30
CA PHE A 23 1.68 -0.27 4.35
C PHE A 23 1.15 -0.46 2.94
N GLU A 24 1.28 -1.68 2.42
CA GLU A 24 0.73 -2.08 1.12
C GLU A 24 0.23 -3.52 1.19
N PRO A 25 -1.09 -3.75 1.18
CA PRO A 25 -1.65 -5.09 1.27
C PRO A 25 -1.55 -5.90 -0.02
N VAL A 26 -1.51 -5.29 -1.21
CA VAL A 26 -1.54 -6.01 -2.50
C VAL A 26 -0.17 -6.64 -2.81
N PRO A 27 -0.05 -7.98 -2.92
CA PRO A 27 1.23 -8.66 -3.09
C PRO A 27 2.07 -8.16 -4.27
N GLU A 28 1.44 -7.97 -5.42
CA GLU A 28 2.11 -7.53 -6.66
C GLU A 28 2.71 -6.12 -6.52
N PHE A 29 2.06 -5.25 -5.74
CA PHE A 29 2.56 -3.90 -5.49
C PHE A 29 3.70 -3.92 -4.47
N GLN A 30 3.62 -4.81 -3.48
CA GLN A 30 4.72 -5.05 -2.56
C GLN A 30 5.95 -5.59 -3.28
N GLU A 31 5.79 -6.48 -4.27
CA GLU A 31 6.91 -6.98 -5.08
C GLU A 31 7.60 -5.85 -5.84
N ALA A 32 6.84 -4.99 -6.51
CA ALA A 32 7.38 -3.83 -7.19
C ALA A 32 8.13 -2.88 -6.24
N LEU A 33 7.55 -2.59 -5.06
CA LEU A 33 8.20 -1.77 -4.04
C LEU A 33 9.47 -2.44 -3.49
N ARG A 34 9.46 -3.76 -3.22
CA ARG A 34 10.65 -4.49 -2.76
C ARG A 34 11.76 -4.49 -3.80
N LEU A 35 11.42 -4.65 -5.09
CA LEU A 35 12.38 -4.53 -6.18
C LEU A 35 12.98 -3.12 -6.18
N GLY A 36 12.14 -2.08 -6.15
CA GLY A 36 12.60 -0.68 -6.05
C GLY A 36 13.53 -0.43 -4.87
N ILE A 37 13.23 -0.97 -3.69
CA ILE A 37 14.10 -0.90 -2.52
C ILE A 37 15.43 -1.63 -2.77
N SER A 38 15.41 -2.84 -3.34
CA SER A 38 16.62 -3.65 -3.57
C SER A 38 17.57 -3.05 -4.61
N LEU A 39 17.05 -2.30 -5.58
CA LEU A 39 17.84 -1.66 -6.63
C LEU A 39 18.59 -0.41 -6.14
N ASN A 40 18.29 0.07 -4.92
CA ASN A 40 18.86 1.31 -4.38
C ASN A 40 19.70 1.02 -3.11
N PRO A 41 21.03 1.17 -3.16
CA PRO A 41 21.89 0.97 -2.00
C PRO A 41 21.47 1.84 -0.81
N GLY A 42 21.46 1.26 0.39
CA GLY A 42 21.12 1.99 1.62
C GLY A 42 19.62 2.14 1.91
N PHE A 43 18.73 1.68 1.02
CA PHE A 43 17.28 1.82 1.21
C PHE A 43 16.72 0.73 2.13
N ALA A 44 17.18 -0.51 1.96
CA ALA A 44 16.67 -1.65 2.72
C ALA A 44 16.79 -1.48 4.25
N GLN A 45 17.86 -0.83 4.73
CA GLN A 45 18.09 -0.60 6.16
C GLN A 45 17.09 0.40 6.77
N ARG A 46 16.48 1.25 5.93
CA ARG A 46 15.59 2.34 6.33
C ARG A 46 14.14 2.08 5.95
N ALA A 47 13.81 0.91 5.41
CA ALA A 47 12.48 0.57 4.93
C ALA A 47 11.86 -0.57 5.74
N LYS A 48 10.63 -0.36 6.21
CA LYS A 48 9.76 -1.41 6.75
C LYS A 48 8.48 -1.47 5.95
N LEU A 49 8.09 -2.67 5.52
CA LEU A 49 6.90 -2.90 4.70
C LEU A 49 5.96 -3.89 5.40
N TYR A 50 4.72 -3.47 5.58
CA TYR A 50 3.64 -4.26 6.18
C TYR A 50 2.54 -4.55 5.16
N ALA A 51 2.04 -5.78 5.14
CA ALA A 51 0.99 -6.25 4.23
C ALA A 51 -0.44 -5.98 4.73
N ASN A 52 -0.62 -4.95 5.55
CA ASN A 52 -1.88 -4.64 6.23
C ASN A 52 -2.59 -3.46 5.58
N VAL A 53 -3.92 -3.43 5.70
CA VAL A 53 -4.65 -2.17 5.55
C VAL A 53 -4.49 -1.34 6.81
N VAL A 54 -4.38 -0.01 6.68
CA VAL A 54 -4.47 0.87 7.85
C VAL A 54 -5.91 1.26 8.07
N TYR A 55 -6.46 0.85 9.21
CA TYR A 55 -7.84 1.14 9.57
C TYR A 55 -7.99 1.23 11.08
N ASP A 56 -8.97 1.99 11.55
CA ASP A 56 -9.19 2.22 12.97
C ASP A 56 -9.78 0.99 13.67
N THR A 57 -10.63 0.24 12.98
CA THR A 57 -11.35 -0.92 13.52
C THR A 57 -10.66 -2.23 13.12
N PRO A 58 -10.27 -3.09 14.09
CA PRO A 58 -9.72 -4.41 13.80
C PRO A 58 -10.63 -5.25 12.91
N GLY A 59 -10.07 -5.89 11.88
CA GLY A 59 -10.82 -6.77 11.00
C GLY A 59 -10.06 -7.17 9.74
N SER A 60 -10.73 -7.94 8.88
CA SER A 60 -10.28 -8.28 7.54
C SER A 60 -11.09 -7.50 6.52
N TYR A 61 -10.42 -6.80 5.61
CA TYR A 61 -11.06 -5.90 4.66
C TYR A 61 -10.80 -6.35 3.22
N SER A 62 -11.86 -6.29 2.41
CA SER A 62 -11.76 -6.55 0.98
C SER A 62 -11.33 -5.30 0.22
N LEU A 63 -10.28 -5.47 -0.56
CA LEU A 63 -9.66 -4.51 -1.44
C LEU A 63 -10.06 -4.84 -2.86
N ARG A 64 -10.47 -3.82 -3.60
CA ARG A 64 -10.74 -3.88 -5.03
C ARG A 64 -9.50 -3.43 -5.78
N VAL A 65 -8.78 -4.39 -6.37
CA VAL A 65 -7.52 -4.13 -7.08
C VAL A 65 -7.77 -4.10 -8.58
N PRO A 66 -7.53 -2.97 -9.28
CA PRO A 66 -7.76 -2.87 -10.72
C PRO A 66 -6.91 -3.87 -11.52
N ILE A 67 -7.53 -4.50 -12.52
CA ILE A 67 -6.80 -5.28 -13.54
C ILE A 67 -6.54 -4.32 -14.71
N VAL A 68 -5.27 -4.15 -15.07
CA VAL A 68 -4.88 -3.36 -16.24
C VAL A 68 -5.07 -4.23 -17.48
N GLU A 69 -5.94 -3.80 -18.39
CA GLU A 69 -6.13 -4.48 -19.68
C GLU A 69 -5.26 -3.84 -20.78
N GLU A 70 -4.84 -4.67 -21.72
CA GLU A 70 -4.04 -4.24 -22.88
C GLU A 70 -4.80 -3.17 -23.68
N GLY A 71 -4.14 -2.04 -23.97
CA GLY A 71 -4.75 -0.91 -24.68
C GLY A 71 -5.47 0.15 -23.81
N GLN A 72 -5.59 -0.05 -22.49
CA GLN A 72 -6.08 1.00 -21.60
C GLN A 72 -5.04 2.11 -21.39
N LYS A 73 -5.36 3.36 -21.78
CA LYS A 73 -4.51 4.53 -21.53
C LYS A 73 -4.33 4.78 -20.02
N HIS A 74 -3.16 4.41 -19.48
CA HIS A 74 -2.42 4.90 -18.29
C HIS A 74 -3.13 5.19 -16.96
N ARG A 75 -4.45 5.18 -16.84
CA ARG A 75 -5.09 6.05 -15.84
C ARG A 75 -5.15 5.52 -14.42
N LYS A 76 -4.87 4.23 -14.15
CA LYS A 76 -5.32 3.62 -12.88
C LYS A 76 -4.40 2.57 -12.29
N MET A 77 -3.13 2.55 -12.72
CA MET A 77 -2.14 1.66 -12.14
C MET A 77 -1.97 2.00 -10.65
N GLY A 78 -2.35 1.07 -9.79
CA GLY A 78 -2.10 1.16 -8.36
C GLY A 78 -3.09 2.00 -7.54
N MET A 79 -4.25 2.31 -8.13
CA MET A 79 -5.39 2.83 -7.37
C MET A 79 -6.19 1.67 -6.76
N THR A 80 -5.72 1.13 -5.64
CA THR A 80 -6.51 0.16 -4.86
C THR A 80 -7.53 0.89 -3.99
N GLY A 81 -8.78 0.43 -4.07
CA GLY A 81 -9.88 0.88 -3.20
C GLY A 81 -10.18 -0.14 -2.13
N MET A 82 -10.51 0.31 -0.92
CA MET A 82 -11.04 -0.55 0.15
C MET A 82 -12.54 -0.32 0.29
N ARG A 83 -13.31 -1.39 0.56
CA ARG A 83 -14.71 -1.27 1.00
C ARG A 83 -14.74 -1.24 2.53
N GLY A 84 -15.14 -0.10 3.11
CA GLY A 84 -15.29 0.08 4.56
C GLY A 84 -16.68 0.57 4.95
N SER A 85 -16.86 0.91 6.23
CA SER A 85 -18.14 1.45 6.77
C SER A 85 -18.58 2.75 6.09
N ALA A 86 -17.61 3.57 5.64
CA ALA A 86 -17.84 4.79 4.88
C ALA A 86 -18.04 4.56 3.36
N GLY A 87 -18.18 3.31 2.91
CA GLY A 87 -18.27 2.96 1.49
C GLY A 87 -16.89 2.75 0.84
N VAL A 88 -16.81 2.95 -0.48
CA VAL A 88 -15.59 2.78 -1.28
C VAL A 88 -14.98 4.14 -1.59
N LEU A 89 -13.86 4.48 -0.93
CA LEU A 89 -13.22 5.80 -1.04
C LEU A 89 -12.47 6.02 -2.36
N LYS A 90 -11.99 4.95 -3.02
CA LYS A 90 -11.32 5.00 -4.32
C LYS A 90 -11.96 3.98 -5.24
N LYS A 91 -12.76 4.44 -6.21
CA LYS A 91 -13.46 3.57 -7.15
C LYS A 91 -12.90 3.75 -8.56
N ASP A 92 -12.54 2.63 -9.15
CA ASP A 92 -12.31 2.50 -10.59
C ASP A 92 -13.54 1.85 -11.25
N ALA A 93 -13.88 2.28 -12.46
CA ALA A 93 -14.94 1.71 -13.30
C ALA A 93 -14.50 0.45 -14.07
N GLY A 94 -13.20 0.13 -14.12
CA GLY A 94 -12.64 -1.03 -14.83
C GLY A 94 -12.77 -2.34 -14.06
N ARG A 95 -12.35 -3.46 -14.67
CA ARG A 95 -12.30 -4.77 -14.01
C ARG A 95 -11.35 -4.75 -12.83
N ALA A 96 -11.64 -5.59 -11.84
CA ALA A 96 -10.85 -5.69 -10.63
C ALA A 96 -10.99 -7.10 -10.03
N TYR A 97 -9.95 -7.55 -9.34
CA TYR A 97 -10.06 -8.68 -8.44
C TYR A 97 -10.22 -8.20 -7.00
N GLN A 98 -10.64 -9.13 -6.13
CA GLN A 98 -10.72 -8.90 -4.69
C GLN A 98 -9.47 -9.46 -4.02
N HIS A 99 -8.86 -8.66 -3.16
CA HIS A 99 -7.80 -9.10 -2.25
C HIS A 99 -8.24 -8.82 -0.82
N THR A 100 -7.90 -9.68 0.14
CA THR A 100 -8.27 -9.47 1.54
C THR A 100 -7.01 -9.31 2.37
N ALA A 101 -6.99 -8.31 3.24
CA ALA A 101 -5.90 -8.09 4.19
C ALA A 101 -6.44 -7.69 5.56
N THR A 102 -5.70 -8.04 6.61
CA THR A 102 -6.02 -7.68 7.97
C THR A 102 -5.63 -6.23 8.25
N SER A 103 -6.38 -5.56 9.11
CA SER A 103 -6.10 -4.18 9.51
C SER A 103 -5.04 -4.08 10.59
N VAL A 104 -4.27 -3.01 10.53
CA VAL A 104 -3.46 -2.51 11.63
C VAL A 104 -3.87 -1.07 11.94
N ARG A 105 -3.81 -0.70 13.22
CA ARG A 105 -3.96 0.69 13.66
C ARG A 105 -2.57 1.29 13.81
N VAL A 106 -2.34 2.46 13.21
CA VAL A 106 -1.14 3.24 13.49
C VAL A 106 -1.42 4.09 14.73
N ALA A 107 -0.77 3.74 15.85
CA ALA A 107 -0.91 4.51 17.09
C ALA A 107 -0.26 5.89 16.95
N ARG A 108 -0.75 6.88 17.71
CA ARG A 108 0.00 8.13 17.90
C ARG A 108 1.24 7.79 18.73
N GLY A 109 2.41 8.31 18.31
CA GLY A 109 3.66 8.14 19.05
C GLY A 109 3.50 8.60 20.50
N GLY A 110 3.40 7.62 21.40
CA GLY A 110 3.06 7.80 22.82
C GLY A 110 2.65 6.47 23.45
N ASP A 111 1.89 5.65 22.72
CA ASP A 111 1.50 4.31 23.18
C ASP A 111 2.56 3.29 22.74
N ARG A 112 3.54 3.05 23.62
CA ARG A 112 4.31 1.80 23.60
C ARG A 112 3.43 0.70 24.19
N GLY A 113 2.75 -0.04 23.33
CA GLY A 113 2.04 -1.27 23.70
C GLY A 113 2.35 -2.36 22.68
N VAL A 114 2.91 -3.45 23.20
CA VAL A 114 3.27 -4.71 22.51
C VAL A 114 2.13 -5.29 21.71
#